data_AF-Q8Y501-F1
#
_entry.id   AF-Q8Y501-F1
#
_cell.length_a   1.000
_cell.length_b   1.000
_cell.length_c   1.000
_cell.angle_alpha   90.00
_cell.angle_beta   90.00
_cell.angle_gamma   90.00
#
_symmetry.space_group_name_H-M   'P 1'
#
loop_
_entity.id
_entity.type
_entity.pdbx_description
1 polymer ?
#
loop_
_entity_poly.entity_id
_entity_poly.type
_entity_poly.pdbx_seq_one_letter_code
_entity_poly.pdbx_strand_id
1 'polypeptide(L)'
;MDEASAEYRFELLTLLNDFTEKFHGKSIILTTKGIGQIVISLYDDNLPHLLGINKVVKRKTATAILTEIRNNKITLNSIMVHKDYEKISDRVKSYYFLHDVFIHKSIQICVKVNPIDNQGDYMKLDLVFYRKDRDKCIVLGAQKTRNNNTYRLCTLHVKKTTKEPYILSKRGKIVDIIISDTI
;
A
#
# COMPACT_ATOMS: atom_id res chain seq x y z
N MET A 1 2.32 32.53 -6.88
CA MET A 1 1.90 31.13 -6.74
C MET A 1 3.01 30.46 -5.94
N ASP A 2 2.75 30.08 -4.70
CA ASP A 2 3.79 29.57 -3.78
C ASP A 2 4.35 28.23 -4.29
N GLU A 3 5.66 28.03 -4.18
CA GLU A 3 6.35 26.79 -4.63
C GLU A 3 5.76 25.53 -3.95
N ALA A 4 5.40 25.62 -2.67
CA ALA A 4 4.74 24.54 -1.95
C ALA A 4 3.38 24.15 -2.57
N SER A 5 2.63 25.12 -3.12
CA SER A 5 1.35 24.86 -3.79
C SER A 5 1.54 24.13 -5.13
N ALA A 6 2.67 24.34 -5.80
CA ALA A 6 3.02 23.64 -7.04
C ALA A 6 3.45 22.19 -6.78
N GLU A 7 4.19 21.94 -5.69
CA GLU A 7 4.62 20.60 -5.28
C GLU A 7 3.43 19.67 -4.99
N TYR A 8 2.45 20.13 -4.20
CA TYR A 8 1.22 19.37 -3.89
C TYR A 8 0.31 19.13 -5.12
N ARG A 9 0.45 19.95 -6.17
CA ARG A 9 -0.37 19.82 -7.38
C ARG A 9 -0.01 18.56 -8.17
N PHE A 10 1.26 18.18 -8.20
CA PHE A 10 1.73 17.06 -9.02
C PHE A 10 2.07 15.80 -8.22
N GLU A 11 2.08 15.86 -6.89
CA GLU A 11 2.49 14.74 -6.04
C GLU A 11 1.76 13.42 -6.37
N LEU A 12 0.42 13.42 -6.48
CA LEU A 12 -0.33 12.20 -6.85
C LEU A 12 -0.02 11.69 -8.26
N LEU A 13 0.25 12.58 -9.21
CA LEU A 13 0.62 12.22 -10.58
C LEU A 13 2.01 11.58 -10.61
N THR A 14 2.96 12.15 -9.87
CA THR A 14 4.31 11.59 -9.70
C THR A 14 4.24 10.19 -9.10
N LEU A 15 3.48 10.00 -8.03
CA LEU A 15 3.30 8.68 -7.42
C LEU A 15 2.62 7.68 -8.36
N LEU A 16 1.65 8.12 -9.16
CA LEU A 16 1.02 7.27 -10.16
C LEU A 16 2.01 6.84 -11.24
N ASN A 17 2.81 7.77 -11.76
CA ASN A 17 3.78 7.46 -12.80
C ASN A 17 4.84 6.47 -12.28
N ASP A 18 5.37 6.70 -11.09
CA ASP A 18 6.30 5.77 -10.46
C ASP A 18 5.65 4.40 -10.22
N PHE A 19 4.41 4.35 -9.72
CA PHE A 19 3.72 3.09 -9.51
C PHE A 19 3.50 2.32 -10.82
N THR A 20 3.09 3.03 -11.87
CA THR A 20 2.90 2.45 -13.20
C THR A 20 4.21 1.91 -13.77
N GLU A 21 5.32 2.64 -13.64
CA GLU A 21 6.61 2.20 -14.16
C GLU A 21 7.18 1.01 -13.37
N LYS A 22 7.10 1.06 -12.03
CA LYS A 22 7.80 0.12 -11.15
C LYS A 22 6.99 -1.11 -10.79
N PHE A 23 5.66 -1.04 -10.81
CA PHE A 23 4.80 -2.10 -10.25
C PHE A 23 3.66 -2.55 -11.16
N HIS A 24 3.10 -1.69 -12.01
CA HIS A 24 1.94 -2.09 -12.82
C HIS A 24 2.26 -3.24 -13.77
N GLY A 25 1.36 -4.22 -13.82
CA GLY A 25 1.51 -5.39 -14.66
C GLY A 25 2.56 -6.38 -14.14
N LYS A 26 3.08 -6.19 -12.92
CA LYS A 26 4.11 -7.05 -12.33
C LYS A 26 3.55 -7.95 -11.23
N SER A 27 4.19 -9.09 -11.06
CA SER A 27 3.98 -10.01 -9.96
C SER A 27 5.23 -10.04 -9.08
N ILE A 28 5.02 -9.86 -7.79
CA ILE A 28 6.05 -10.01 -6.76
C ILE A 28 5.97 -11.42 -6.21
N ILE A 29 7.03 -12.20 -6.41
CA ILE A 29 7.16 -13.55 -5.88
C ILE A 29 8.09 -13.48 -4.67
N LEU A 30 7.53 -13.72 -3.49
CA LEU A 30 8.24 -13.71 -2.22
C LEU A 30 8.48 -15.15 -1.78
N THR A 31 9.73 -15.47 -1.48
CA THR A 31 10.07 -16.72 -0.81
C THR A 31 10.36 -16.43 0.64
N THR A 32 9.75 -17.19 1.54
CA THR A 32 9.88 -16.96 2.99
C THR A 32 10.18 -18.25 3.74
N LYS A 33 11.00 -18.14 4.79
CA LYS A 33 11.11 -19.19 5.81
C LYS A 33 9.91 -19.06 6.76
N GLY A 34 9.13 -20.14 6.88
CA GLY A 34 8.02 -20.24 7.83
C GLY A 34 6.62 -20.04 7.22
N ILE A 35 6.46 -19.25 6.15
CA ILE A 35 5.16 -19.09 5.48
C ILE A 35 5.12 -19.84 4.14
N GLY A 36 6.23 -19.88 3.40
CA GLY A 36 6.32 -20.48 2.06
C GLY A 36 6.42 -19.42 0.97
N GLN A 37 6.06 -19.80 -0.26
CA GLN A 37 6.03 -18.89 -1.40
C GLN A 37 4.69 -18.12 -1.45
N ILE A 38 4.79 -16.82 -1.73
CA ILE A 38 3.67 -15.89 -1.80
C ILE A 38 3.79 -15.13 -3.13
N VAL A 39 2.67 -14.96 -3.83
CA VAL A 39 2.61 -14.16 -5.06
C VAL A 39 1.70 -12.96 -4.83
N ILE A 40 2.17 -11.76 -5.18
CA ILE A 40 1.40 -10.51 -5.11
C ILE A 40 1.33 -9.91 -6.51
N SER A 41 0.14 -9.86 -7.11
CA SER A 41 -0.05 -9.22 -8.42
C SER A 41 -0.39 -7.75 -8.24
N LEU A 42 0.24 -6.88 -9.02
CA LEU A 42 0.15 -5.43 -8.91
C LEU A 42 -0.39 -4.81 -10.21
N TYR A 43 -1.48 -4.08 -10.06
CA TYR A 43 -2.10 -3.29 -11.12
C TYR A 43 -2.31 -1.85 -10.63
N ASP A 44 -2.36 -0.90 -11.56
CA ASP A 44 -2.39 0.53 -11.22
C ASP A 44 -3.68 0.92 -10.49
N ASP A 45 -4.77 0.21 -10.78
CA ASP A 45 -6.05 0.29 -10.06
C ASP A 45 -5.95 -0.05 -8.56
N ASN A 46 -4.81 -0.59 -8.10
CA ASN A 46 -4.53 -0.81 -6.69
C ASN A 46 -4.16 0.50 -5.97
N LEU A 47 -3.55 1.46 -6.68
CA LEU A 47 -3.02 2.69 -6.10
C LEU A 47 -4.09 3.54 -5.39
N PRO A 48 -5.30 3.76 -5.96
CA PRO A 48 -6.36 4.50 -5.25
C PRO A 48 -6.76 3.86 -3.92
N HIS A 49 -6.72 2.52 -3.83
CA HIS A 49 -7.04 1.78 -2.60
C HIS A 49 -5.90 1.86 -1.58
N LEU A 50 -4.66 1.68 -2.03
CA LEU A 50 -3.46 1.83 -1.21
C LEU A 50 -3.44 3.20 -0.52
N LEU A 51 -3.55 4.27 -1.32
CA LEU A 51 -3.53 5.65 -0.83
C LEU A 51 -4.83 6.09 -0.16
N GLY A 52 -5.90 5.29 -0.26
CA GLY A 52 -7.20 5.60 0.34
C GLY A 52 -7.97 6.73 -0.36
N ILE A 53 -7.58 7.09 -1.59
CA ILE A 53 -8.20 8.16 -2.39
C ILE A 53 -9.67 7.84 -2.68
N ASN A 54 -10.00 6.55 -2.83
CA ASN A 54 -11.38 6.08 -3.02
C ASN A 54 -12.31 6.42 -1.84
N LYS A 55 -11.77 6.78 -0.67
CA LYS A 55 -12.55 7.20 0.51
C LYS A 55 -13.03 8.65 0.43
N VAL A 56 -12.31 9.50 -0.30
CA VAL A 56 -12.60 10.94 -0.41
C VAL A 56 -13.19 11.31 -1.76
N VAL A 57 -12.87 10.54 -2.80
CA VAL A 57 -13.48 10.67 -4.12
C VAL A 57 -14.58 9.62 -4.26
N LYS A 58 -15.77 9.95 -3.74
CA LYS A 58 -16.92 9.03 -3.75
C LYS A 58 -17.46 8.83 -5.16
N ARG A 59 -18.10 7.66 -5.37
CA ARG A 59 -18.82 7.28 -6.60
C ARG A 59 -17.96 7.21 -7.88
N LYS A 60 -16.64 7.06 -7.74
CA LYS A 60 -15.73 6.82 -8.86
C LYS A 60 -15.06 5.46 -8.72
N THR A 61 -14.90 4.76 -9.83
CA THR A 61 -14.09 3.54 -9.90
C THR A 61 -12.61 3.89 -9.74
N ALA A 62 -11.77 2.91 -9.39
CA ALA A 62 -10.33 3.12 -9.31
C ALA A 62 -9.76 3.66 -10.63
N THR A 63 -10.16 3.07 -11.77
CA THR A 63 -9.77 3.55 -13.10
C THR A 63 -10.19 4.99 -13.37
N ALA A 64 -11.41 5.40 -12.97
CA ALA A 64 -11.87 6.77 -13.13
C ALA A 64 -11.04 7.76 -12.27
N ILE A 65 -10.70 7.36 -11.04
CA ILE A 65 -9.80 8.14 -10.18
C ILE A 65 -8.43 8.32 -10.84
N LEU A 66 -7.84 7.25 -11.38
CA LEU A 66 -6.55 7.31 -12.06
C LEU A 66 -6.57 8.26 -13.26
N THR A 67 -7.60 8.19 -14.10
CA THR A 67 -7.79 9.12 -15.22
C THR A 67 -7.87 10.57 -14.77
N GLU A 68 -8.51 10.84 -13.64
CA GLU A 68 -8.60 12.20 -13.10
C GLU A 68 -7.31 12.68 -12.46
N ILE A 69 -6.51 11.81 -11.85
CA ILE A 69 -5.14 12.13 -11.41
C ILE A 69 -4.28 12.49 -12.63
N ARG A 70 -4.31 11.67 -13.69
CA ARG A 70 -3.57 11.94 -14.96
C ARG A 70 -3.93 13.28 -15.58
N ASN A 71 -5.21 13.66 -15.48
CA ASN A 71 -5.71 14.94 -15.98
C ASN A 71 -5.60 16.10 -14.97
N ASN A 72 -4.89 15.93 -13.85
CA ASN A 72 -4.75 16.91 -12.77
C ASN A 72 -6.08 17.42 -12.18
N LYS A 73 -7.17 16.65 -12.30
CA LYS A 73 -8.49 16.94 -11.72
C LYS A 73 -8.57 16.50 -10.25
N ILE A 74 -7.82 15.46 -9.88
CA ILE A 74 -7.61 15.06 -8.49
C ILE A 74 -6.14 15.32 -8.15
N THR A 75 -5.93 16.20 -7.16
CA THR A 75 -4.63 16.52 -6.57
C THR A 75 -4.75 16.47 -5.04
N LEU A 76 -3.65 16.56 -4.30
CA LEU A 76 -3.75 16.66 -2.83
C LEU A 76 -4.48 17.92 -2.38
N ASN A 77 -4.23 19.04 -3.06
CA ASN A 77 -4.93 20.30 -2.81
C ASN A 77 -6.44 20.15 -3.04
N SER A 78 -6.87 19.44 -4.09
CA SER A 78 -8.30 19.29 -4.36
C SER A 78 -9.04 18.43 -3.33
N ILE A 79 -8.32 17.61 -2.55
CA ILE A 79 -8.90 16.74 -1.51
C ILE A 79 -8.60 17.22 -0.07
N MET A 80 -7.86 18.33 0.09
CA MET A 80 -7.38 18.80 1.40
C MET A 80 -8.49 19.16 2.39
N VAL A 81 -9.64 19.61 1.86
CA VAL A 81 -10.80 20.00 2.66
C VAL A 81 -11.59 18.80 3.21
N HIS A 82 -11.29 17.58 2.78
CA HIS A 82 -12.00 16.40 3.25
C HIS A 82 -11.54 16.03 4.66
N LYS A 83 -12.48 15.66 5.54
CA LYS A 83 -12.22 15.23 6.93
C LYS A 83 -11.24 14.05 7.12
N ASP A 84 -10.92 13.34 6.04
CA ASP A 84 -10.03 12.17 6.04
C ASP A 84 -8.70 12.49 5.31
N TYR A 85 -8.47 13.76 4.97
CA TYR A 85 -7.28 14.22 4.26
C TYR A 85 -6.00 13.87 5.01
N GLU A 86 -5.93 14.12 6.33
CA GLU A 86 -4.73 13.79 7.12
C GLU A 86 -4.34 12.32 6.96
N LYS A 87 -5.32 11.41 7.00
CA LYS A 87 -5.08 9.97 6.82
C LYS A 87 -4.58 9.65 5.41
N ILE A 88 -5.00 10.38 4.39
CA ILE A 88 -4.52 10.20 3.02
C ILE A 88 -3.12 10.79 2.87
N SER A 89 -2.88 11.98 3.42
CA SER A 89 -1.57 12.62 3.42
C SER A 89 -0.52 11.71 4.06
N ASP A 90 -0.83 11.08 5.20
CA ASP A 90 0.04 10.11 5.85
C ASP A 90 0.36 8.90 4.95
N ARG A 91 -0.64 8.42 4.18
CA ARG A 91 -0.47 7.30 3.24
C ARG A 91 0.41 7.69 2.06
N VAL A 92 0.18 8.86 1.50
CA VAL A 92 0.93 9.43 0.37
C VAL A 92 2.39 9.62 0.77
N LYS A 93 2.66 10.25 1.92
CA LYS A 93 4.02 10.39 2.49
C LYS A 93 4.70 9.05 2.77
N SER A 94 3.92 7.99 2.98
CA SER A 94 4.43 6.64 3.22
C SER A 94 4.57 5.80 1.95
N TYR A 95 4.26 6.34 0.76
CA TYR A 95 4.22 5.59 -0.50
C TYR A 95 5.49 4.78 -0.76
N TYR A 96 6.67 5.38 -0.53
CA TYR A 96 7.96 4.73 -0.76
C TYR A 96 8.23 3.53 0.16
N PHE A 97 7.36 3.27 1.15
CA PHE A 97 7.39 2.00 1.86
C PHE A 97 7.17 0.78 0.94
N LEU A 98 6.48 0.94 -0.19
CA LEU A 98 6.43 -0.12 -1.22
C LEU A 98 7.81 -0.41 -1.82
N HIS A 99 8.59 0.63 -2.09
CA HIS A 99 9.96 0.50 -2.59
C HIS A 99 10.86 -0.17 -1.55
N ASP A 100 10.75 0.25 -0.28
CA ASP A 100 11.47 -0.37 0.83
C ASP A 100 11.21 -1.88 0.91
N VAL A 101 9.94 -2.30 0.75
CA VAL A 101 9.57 -3.71 0.80
C VAL A 101 10.07 -4.46 -0.44
N PHE A 102 9.77 -3.99 -1.65
CA PHE A 102 9.90 -4.82 -2.87
C PHE A 102 11.13 -4.54 -3.72
N ILE A 103 11.61 -3.29 -3.74
CA ILE A 103 12.73 -2.85 -4.61
C ILE A 103 14.03 -2.85 -3.82
N HIS A 104 14.07 -2.14 -2.70
CA HIS A 104 15.24 -2.04 -1.83
C HIS A 104 15.39 -3.26 -0.92
N LYS A 105 14.31 -4.04 -0.74
CA LYS A 105 14.29 -5.27 0.08
C LYS A 105 14.79 -5.02 1.52
N SER A 106 14.55 -3.82 2.05
CA SER A 106 14.98 -3.41 3.39
C SER A 106 14.09 -3.99 4.49
N ILE A 107 12.88 -4.42 4.13
CA ILE A 107 11.96 -5.15 5.01
C ILE A 107 12.17 -6.65 4.86
N GLN A 108 12.60 -7.30 5.94
CA GLN A 108 13.00 -8.72 5.93
C GLN A 108 11.93 -9.66 6.51
N ILE A 109 10.84 -9.13 7.03
CA ILE A 109 9.75 -9.90 7.65
C ILE A 109 8.46 -9.59 6.94
N CYS A 110 7.73 -10.63 6.55
CA CYS A 110 6.31 -10.55 6.25
C CYS A 110 5.52 -11.29 7.33
N VAL A 111 4.26 -10.91 7.50
CA VAL A 111 3.41 -11.47 8.56
C VAL A 111 2.13 -11.98 7.94
N LYS A 112 1.88 -13.29 8.08
CA LYS A 112 0.59 -13.90 7.77
C LYS A 112 -0.33 -13.66 8.95
N VAL A 113 -1.35 -12.85 8.74
CA VAL A 113 -2.14 -12.27 9.83
C VAL A 113 -3.05 -13.33 10.44
N ASN A 114 -3.04 -13.41 11.77
CA ASN A 114 -4.00 -14.19 12.52
C ASN A 114 -5.34 -13.43 12.58
N PRO A 115 -6.50 -14.06 12.34
CA PRO A 115 -7.80 -13.41 12.46
C PRO A 115 -8.03 -12.67 13.78
N ILE A 116 -7.43 -13.13 14.88
CA ILE A 116 -7.52 -12.47 16.20
C ILE A 116 -6.84 -11.10 16.16
N ASP A 117 -5.66 -10.98 15.56
CA ASP A 117 -4.95 -9.70 15.40
C ASP A 117 -5.68 -8.74 14.44
N ASN A 118 -6.62 -9.25 13.66
CA ASN A 118 -7.50 -8.50 12.76
C ASN A 118 -8.85 -8.15 13.39
N GLN A 119 -9.16 -8.55 14.62
CA GLN A 119 -10.47 -8.25 15.22
C GLN A 119 -10.68 -6.73 15.29
N GLY A 120 -11.76 -6.26 14.65
CA GLY A 120 -12.08 -4.83 14.51
C GLY A 120 -11.43 -4.11 13.33
N ASP A 121 -10.51 -4.75 12.59
CA ASP A 121 -9.93 -4.19 11.36
C ASP A 121 -10.80 -4.56 10.15
N TYR A 122 -11.56 -3.58 9.64
CA TYR A 122 -12.44 -3.76 8.48
C TYR A 122 -11.71 -4.21 7.21
N MET A 123 -10.38 -4.08 7.16
CA MET A 123 -9.58 -4.37 5.98
C MET A 123 -9.30 -5.86 5.77
N LYS A 124 -9.64 -6.74 6.73
CA LYS A 124 -9.52 -8.21 6.60
C LYS A 124 -8.21 -8.65 5.94
N LEU A 125 -7.07 -8.18 6.46
CA LEU A 125 -5.76 -8.38 5.83
C LEU A 125 -5.26 -9.81 6.05
N ASP A 126 -4.74 -10.48 5.04
CA ASP A 126 -4.20 -11.83 5.18
C ASP A 126 -2.66 -11.85 5.28
N LEU A 127 -2.02 -10.82 4.72
CA LEU A 127 -0.58 -10.64 4.71
C LEU A 127 -0.24 -9.17 4.95
N VAL A 128 0.76 -8.90 5.78
CA VAL A 128 1.24 -7.54 6.04
C VAL A 128 2.75 -7.46 6.05
N PHE A 129 3.24 -6.32 5.58
CA PHE A 129 4.59 -5.81 5.80
C PHE A 129 4.45 -4.56 6.65
N TYR A 130 5.33 -4.37 7.61
CA TYR A 130 5.27 -3.16 8.42
C TYR A 130 6.66 -2.70 8.82
N ARG A 131 6.77 -1.39 9.03
CA ARG A 131 7.90 -0.75 9.70
C ARG A 131 7.38 -0.07 10.95
N LYS A 132 8.00 -0.42 12.07
CA LYS A 132 7.71 0.15 13.38
C LYS A 132 8.71 1.26 13.68
N ASP A 133 8.19 2.47 13.86
CA ASP A 133 8.93 3.60 14.40
C ASP A 133 8.54 3.80 15.87
N ARG A 134 9.10 4.84 16.52
CA ARG A 134 8.92 5.10 17.96
C ARG A 134 7.46 5.24 18.38
N ASP A 135 6.67 5.99 17.62
CA ASP A 135 5.30 6.39 17.93
C ASP A 135 4.29 6.02 16.84
N LYS A 136 4.77 5.45 15.72
CA LYS A 136 3.95 5.07 14.57
C LYS A 136 4.38 3.75 13.97
N CYS A 137 3.46 3.16 13.21
CA CYS A 137 3.70 1.95 12.43
C CYS A 137 3.15 2.16 11.03
N ILE A 138 4.01 2.04 10.02
CA ILE A 138 3.62 2.05 8.62
C ILE A 138 3.30 0.61 8.24
N VAL A 139 2.14 0.38 7.64
CA VAL A 139 1.66 -0.96 7.28
C VAL A 139 1.25 -0.99 5.82
N LEU A 140 1.83 -1.93 5.09
CA LEU A 140 1.39 -2.35 3.76
C LEU A 140 0.66 -3.68 3.87
N GLY A 141 -0.63 -3.68 3.54
CA GLY A 141 -1.52 -4.82 3.70
C GLY A 141 -2.02 -5.39 2.39
N ALA A 142 -2.13 -6.71 2.35
CA ALA A 142 -2.65 -7.48 1.23
C ALA A 142 -3.75 -8.45 1.67
N GLN A 143 -4.70 -8.68 0.78
CA GLN A 143 -5.74 -9.70 0.93
C GLN A 143 -5.43 -10.90 0.05
N LYS A 144 -5.71 -12.09 0.56
CA LYS A 144 -5.61 -13.32 -0.20
C LYS A 144 -6.71 -13.33 -1.27
N THR A 145 -6.36 -13.70 -2.49
CA THR A 145 -7.35 -13.90 -3.56
C THR A 145 -7.95 -15.30 -3.46
N ARG A 146 -8.92 -15.62 -4.33
CA ARG A 146 -9.52 -16.96 -4.39
C ARG A 146 -8.49 -18.04 -4.77
N ASN A 147 -7.41 -17.65 -5.45
CA ASN A 147 -6.33 -18.56 -5.83
C ASN A 147 -5.38 -18.75 -4.65
N ASN A 148 -4.98 -20.00 -4.39
CA ASN A 148 -4.09 -20.29 -3.28
C ASN A 148 -2.76 -19.53 -3.40
N ASN A 149 -2.31 -18.98 -2.27
CA ASN A 149 -1.07 -18.18 -2.10
C ASN A 149 -0.90 -16.96 -3.03
N THR A 150 -1.96 -16.51 -3.68
CA THR A 150 -1.97 -15.24 -4.42
C THR A 150 -2.64 -14.15 -3.59
N TYR A 151 -2.10 -12.95 -3.64
CA TYR A 151 -2.53 -11.80 -2.85
C TYR A 151 -2.66 -10.54 -3.70
N ARG A 152 -3.51 -9.62 -3.28
CA ARG A 152 -3.65 -8.27 -3.86
C ARG A 152 -3.39 -7.24 -2.77
N LEU A 153 -2.53 -6.25 -3.05
CA LEU A 153 -2.36 -5.11 -2.16
C LEU A 153 -3.66 -4.31 -2.07
N CYS A 154 -4.07 -3.98 -0.84
CA CYS A 154 -5.36 -3.32 -0.62
C CYS A 154 -5.24 -2.05 0.24
N THR A 155 -4.17 -1.89 1.01
CA THR A 155 -4.02 -0.73 1.88
C THR A 155 -2.56 -0.42 2.16
N LEU A 156 -2.24 0.87 2.16
CA LEU A 156 -1.10 1.44 2.88
C LEU A 156 -1.71 2.31 3.98
N HIS A 157 -1.20 2.23 5.20
CA HIS A 157 -1.67 3.11 6.28
C HIS A 157 -0.65 3.28 7.39
N VAL A 158 -0.80 4.37 8.13
CA VAL A 158 0.00 4.68 9.31
C VAL A 158 -0.89 4.56 10.55
N LYS A 159 -0.48 3.75 11.52
CA LYS A 159 -1.11 3.64 12.85
C LYS A 159 -0.23 4.37 13.86
N LYS A 160 -0.77 5.38 14.56
CA LYS A 160 -0.12 5.96 15.74
C LYS A 160 -0.21 4.96 16.88
N THR A 161 0.90 4.35 17.24
CA THR A 161 0.96 3.31 18.27
C THR A 161 2.40 3.09 18.68
N THR A 162 2.61 2.86 19.98
CA THR A 162 3.89 2.40 20.55
C THR A 162 3.93 0.88 20.67
N LYS A 163 2.78 0.20 20.62
CA LYS A 163 2.70 -1.27 20.73
C LYS A 163 3.16 -1.99 19.47
N GLU A 164 3.79 -3.13 19.65
CA GLU A 164 4.13 -4.04 18.57
C GLU A 164 2.84 -4.56 17.91
N PRO A 165 2.67 -4.44 16.57
CA PRO A 165 1.49 -4.94 15.89
C PRO A 165 1.62 -6.44 15.59
N TYR A 166 0.47 -7.10 15.38
CA TYR A 166 0.40 -8.49 14.88
C TYR A 166 1.15 -9.52 15.75
N ILE A 167 0.97 -9.46 17.08
CA ILE A 167 1.72 -10.27 18.06
C ILE A 167 1.40 -11.76 17.93
N LEU A 168 0.15 -12.11 17.61
CA LEU A 168 -0.31 -13.50 17.48
C LEU A 168 -0.18 -14.05 16.06
N SER A 169 0.29 -13.23 15.13
CA SER A 169 0.40 -13.54 13.72
C SER A 169 1.70 -14.27 13.39
N LYS A 170 1.64 -15.13 12.36
CA LYS A 170 2.81 -15.92 11.96
C LYS A 170 3.77 -15.04 11.15
N ARG A 171 5.01 -14.95 11.61
CA ARG A 171 6.07 -14.22 10.91
C ARG A 171 6.82 -15.14 9.96
N GLY A 172 7.13 -14.64 8.77
CA GLY A 172 8.01 -15.29 7.80
C GLY A 172 9.20 -14.40 7.51
N LYS A 173 10.40 -14.98 7.59
CA LYS A 173 11.62 -14.28 7.15
C LYS A 173 11.69 -14.35 5.64
N ILE A 174 11.68 -13.19 4.98
CA ILE A 174 11.84 -13.07 3.54
C ILE A 174 13.28 -13.47 3.21
N VAL A 175 13.43 -14.44 2.32
CA VAL A 175 14.74 -14.90 1.84
C VAL A 175 15.01 -14.44 0.42
N ASP A 176 13.96 -14.23 -0.36
CA ASP A 176 14.09 -13.72 -1.73
C ASP A 176 12.82 -12.99 -2.17
N ILE A 177 13.01 -12.04 -3.08
CA ILE A 177 11.97 -11.25 -3.74
C ILE A 177 12.33 -11.18 -5.22
N ILE A 178 11.46 -11.73 -6.06
CA ILE A 178 11.56 -11.65 -7.52
C ILE A 178 10.41 -10.78 -8.02
N ILE A 179 10.72 -9.86 -8.92
CA ILE A 179 9.73 -9.07 -9.66
C ILE A 179 9.73 -9.59 -11.08
N SER A 180 8.61 -10.16 -11.53
CA SER A 180 8.41 -10.60 -12.90
C SER A 180 7.24 -9.87 -13.52
N ASP A 181 7.21 -9.78 -14.84
CA ASP A 181 5.98 -9.36 -15.52
C ASP A 181 4.89 -10.42 -15.30
N THR A 182 3.64 -9.98 -15.23
CA THR A 182 2.49 -10.86 -15.03
C THR A 182 2.20 -11.56 -16.34
N ILE A 183 2.09 -12.89 -16.28
CA ILE A 183 1.76 -13.76 -17.41
C ILE A 183 0.31 -13.51 -17.84
#